data_AF-A0A1V6EBU8-F1
#
_entry.id   AF-A0A1V6EBU8-F1
#
_cell.length_a   1.000
_cell.length_b   1.000
_cell.length_c   1.000
_cell.angle_alpha   90.00
_cell.angle_beta   90.00
_cell.angle_gamma   90.00
#
_symmetry.space_group_name_H-M   'P 1'
#
loop_
_entity.id
_entity.type
_entity.pdbx_description
1 polymer ?
#
loop_
_entity_poly.entity_id
_entity_poly.type
_entity_poly.pdbx_seq_one_letter_code
_entity_poly.pdbx_strand_id
1 'polypeptide(L)'
;MNNFLFFAIFALGIGATIQYFLGVKKNRWMGKSLSTQAEEILKPKDTDYVNIGGAIGYNFTYKLKEPWKNAKGTFTLFPRHSLLYMPISLIVGNCDRFYMNIFTDKKLVGEGHIIEKGHSRRAKIEGLEEMHKEEVRRAGKTFMLCWRSVNLKDKLLQTLDSMPDASSLTHFCCYPDNKTLFLYLKPKKGQISDNLRFFLAQCPTYFRQEKPSEPNK
;
A
#
# COMPACT_ATOMS: atom_id res chain seq x y z
N MET A 1 -21.58 38.12 -26.80
CA MET A 1 -20.81 36.93 -26.38
C MET A 1 -20.81 35.95 -27.54
N ASN A 2 -19.66 35.40 -27.95
CA ASN A 2 -19.61 34.48 -29.09
C ASN A 2 -20.49 33.24 -28.79
N ASN A 3 -21.55 33.02 -29.57
CA ASN A 3 -22.49 31.90 -29.35
C ASN A 3 -21.76 30.56 -29.30
N PHE A 4 -20.69 30.38 -30.09
CA PHE A 4 -19.86 29.18 -30.05
C PHE A 4 -19.15 29.01 -28.70
N LEU A 5 -18.63 30.08 -28.12
CA LEU A 5 -18.00 30.04 -26.80
C LEU A 5 -19.01 29.70 -25.71
N PHE A 6 -20.21 30.27 -25.80
CA PHE A 6 -21.30 29.96 -24.87
C PHE A 6 -21.70 28.48 -24.93
N PHE A 7 -21.92 27.94 -26.13
CA PHE A 7 -22.23 26.52 -26.31
C PHE A 7 -21.09 25.61 -25.83
N ALA A 8 -19.83 25.98 -26.06
CA ALA A 8 -18.67 25.21 -25.60
C ALA A 8 -18.59 25.15 -24.06
N ILE A 9 -18.76 26.28 -23.37
CA ILE A 9 -18.76 26.34 -21.90
C ILE A 9 -19.95 25.56 -21.33
N PHE A 10 -21.12 25.69 -21.94
CA PHE A 10 -22.32 24.95 -21.53
C PHE A 10 -22.14 23.44 -21.67
N ALA A 11 -21.64 22.97 -22.81
CA ALA A 11 -21.33 21.56 -23.04
C ALA A 11 -20.26 21.04 -22.07
N LEU A 12 -19.23 21.84 -21.77
CA LEU A 12 -18.21 21.50 -20.79
C LEU A 12 -18.81 21.36 -19.38
N GLY A 13 -19.72 22.25 -18.99
CA GLY A 13 -20.42 22.20 -17.70
C GLY A 13 -21.25 20.92 -17.53
N ILE A 14 -22.01 20.54 -18.57
CA ILE A 14 -22.76 19.28 -18.60
C ILE A 14 -21.80 18.09 -18.51
N GLY A 15 -20.76 18.06 -19.34
CA GLY A 15 -19.77 16.98 -19.35
C GLY A 15 -19.06 16.81 -18.01
N ALA A 16 -18.65 17.93 -17.39
CA ALA A 16 -18.02 17.93 -16.07
C ALA A 16 -18.98 17.41 -14.98
N THR A 17 -20.25 17.78 -15.04
CA THR A 17 -21.27 17.33 -14.10
C THR A 17 -21.50 15.81 -14.21
N ILE A 18 -21.68 15.30 -15.42
CA ILE A 18 -21.82 13.86 -15.67
C ILE A 18 -20.58 13.10 -15.18
N GLN A 19 -19.38 13.58 -15.56
CA GLN A 19 -18.12 12.97 -15.14
C GLN A 19 -17.98 12.95 -13.61
N TYR A 20 -18.43 14.00 -12.92
CA TYR A 20 -18.40 14.08 -11.47
C TYR A 20 -19.17 12.92 -10.85
N PHE A 21 -20.45 12.73 -11.21
CA PHE A 21 -21.28 11.68 -10.61
C PHE A 21 -20.78 10.27 -10.95
N LEU A 22 -20.35 10.04 -12.20
CA LEU A 22 -19.77 8.75 -12.60
C LEU A 22 -18.46 8.46 -11.86
N GLY A 23 -17.59 9.47 -11.73
CA GLY A 23 -16.32 9.37 -11.03
C GLY A 23 -16.49 9.13 -9.53
N VAL A 24 -17.44 9.81 -8.88
CA VAL A 24 -17.77 9.59 -7.46
C VAL A 24 -18.30 8.18 -7.26
N LYS A 25 -19.25 7.72 -8.09
CA LYS A 25 -19.79 6.36 -8.01
C LYS A 25 -18.69 5.31 -8.15
N LYS A 26 -17.79 5.47 -9.13
CA LYS A 26 -16.67 4.56 -9.36
C LYS A 26 -15.69 4.55 -8.19
N ASN A 27 -15.30 5.71 -7.67
CA ASN A 27 -14.39 5.77 -6.54
C ASN A 27 -15.01 5.20 -5.26
N ARG A 28 -16.30 5.45 -4.98
CA ARG A 28 -16.99 4.82 -3.84
C ARG A 28 -17.01 3.30 -3.96
N TRP A 29 -17.29 2.78 -5.16
CA TRP A 29 -17.21 1.34 -5.42
C TRP A 29 -15.79 0.78 -5.21
N MET A 30 -14.76 1.47 -5.68
CA MET A 30 -13.36 1.05 -5.47
C MET A 30 -12.96 1.10 -4.00
N GLY A 31 -13.37 2.13 -3.27
CA GLY A 31 -13.12 2.26 -1.84
C GLY A 31 -13.76 1.11 -1.07
N LYS A 32 -15.04 0.81 -1.34
CA LYS A 32 -15.74 -0.35 -0.77
C LYS A 32 -15.03 -1.67 -1.11
N SER A 33 -14.59 -1.82 -2.36
CA SER A 33 -13.88 -3.04 -2.78
C SER A 33 -12.56 -3.21 -2.01
N LEU A 34 -11.77 -2.15 -1.88
CA LEU A 34 -10.50 -2.19 -1.13
C LEU A 34 -10.72 -2.48 0.36
N SER A 35 -11.71 -1.84 0.99
CA SER A 35 -12.03 -2.08 2.40
C SER A 35 -12.50 -3.52 2.63
N THR A 36 -13.43 -4.01 1.82
CA THR A 36 -13.95 -5.38 1.92
C THR A 36 -12.84 -6.42 1.76
N GLN A 37 -11.96 -6.26 0.75
CA GLN A 37 -10.83 -7.18 0.57
C GLN A 37 -9.89 -7.18 1.78
N ALA A 38 -9.57 -6.00 2.34
CA ALA A 38 -8.72 -5.90 3.51
C ALA A 38 -9.36 -6.53 4.75
N GLU A 39 -10.65 -6.28 4.99
CA GLU A 39 -11.42 -6.84 6.11
C GLU A 39 -11.55 -8.36 6.02
N GLU A 40 -11.88 -8.90 4.84
CA GLU A 40 -12.01 -10.35 4.62
C GLU A 40 -10.71 -11.11 4.92
N ILE A 41 -9.57 -10.47 4.64
CA ILE A 41 -8.26 -11.06 4.80
C ILE A 41 -7.74 -10.89 6.24
N LEU A 42 -7.84 -9.68 6.79
CA LEU A 42 -7.31 -9.36 8.13
C LEU A 42 -8.24 -9.83 9.25
N LYS A 43 -9.53 -10.02 8.96
CA LYS A 43 -10.58 -10.43 9.91
C LYS A 43 -10.54 -9.61 11.21
N PRO A 44 -10.64 -8.27 11.13
CA PRO A 44 -10.53 -7.41 12.29
C PRO A 44 -11.66 -7.64 13.29
N LYS A 45 -11.37 -7.43 14.58
CA LYS A 45 -12.39 -7.41 15.63
C LYS A 45 -13.22 -6.13 15.60
N ASP A 46 -12.59 -5.04 15.17
CA ASP A 46 -13.14 -3.69 15.20
C ASP A 46 -12.52 -2.90 14.04
N THR A 47 -13.33 -2.08 13.38
CA THR A 47 -12.94 -1.30 12.20
C THR A 47 -13.34 0.16 12.38
N ASP A 48 -12.39 1.05 12.08
CA ASP A 48 -12.60 2.49 12.08
C ASP A 48 -12.14 3.07 10.74
N TYR A 49 -12.95 3.97 10.17
CA TYR A 49 -12.68 4.62 8.89
C TYR A 49 -12.91 6.13 8.99
N VAL A 50 -11.87 6.89 8.69
CA VAL A 50 -11.93 8.35 8.58
C VAL A 50 -11.83 8.73 7.11
N ASN A 51 -12.90 9.32 6.57
CA ASN A 51 -12.92 9.80 5.20
C ASN A 51 -11.92 10.94 5.01
N ILE A 52 -11.11 10.84 3.96
CA ILE A 52 -10.19 11.91 3.56
C ILE A 52 -10.57 12.38 2.16
N GLY A 53 -11.13 13.59 2.08
CA GLY A 53 -11.45 14.27 0.81
C GLY A 53 -12.62 13.66 0.02
N GLY A 54 -13.64 13.14 0.70
CA GLY A 54 -14.89 12.70 0.11
C GLY A 54 -14.75 11.40 -0.69
N ALA A 55 -14.50 11.53 -1.99
CA ALA A 55 -14.38 10.38 -2.90
C ALA A 55 -12.93 10.00 -3.21
N ILE A 56 -11.94 10.54 -2.49
CA ILE A 56 -10.51 10.34 -2.80
C ILE A 56 -9.79 9.42 -1.82
N GLY A 57 -10.39 8.98 -0.72
CA GLY A 57 -9.75 7.99 0.14
C GLY A 57 -10.28 7.93 1.56
N TYR A 58 -9.70 7.01 2.32
CA TYR A 58 -9.97 6.81 3.74
C TYR A 58 -8.68 6.45 4.47
N ASN A 59 -8.54 6.93 5.70
CA ASN A 59 -7.68 6.32 6.70
C ASN A 59 -8.47 5.22 7.40
N PHE A 60 -7.82 4.09 7.65
CA PHE A 60 -8.44 2.97 8.34
C PHE A 60 -7.59 2.53 9.53
N THR A 61 -8.26 2.12 10.61
CA THR A 61 -7.65 1.49 11.77
C THR A 61 -8.43 0.21 12.10
N TYR A 62 -7.71 -0.90 12.18
CA TYR A 62 -8.26 -2.22 12.46
C TYR A 62 -7.64 -2.77 13.74
N LYS A 63 -8.47 -3.26 14.67
CA LYS A 63 -7.98 -4.05 15.81
C LYS A 63 -7.95 -5.52 15.42
N LEU A 64 -6.80 -6.17 15.58
CA LEU A 64 -6.58 -7.55 15.11
C LEU A 64 -6.52 -8.55 16.28
N LYS A 65 -6.46 -9.83 15.92
CA LYS A 65 -6.19 -10.94 16.85
C LYS A 65 -4.69 -11.28 16.82
N GLU A 66 -4.19 -11.86 17.90
CA GLU A 66 -2.84 -12.41 17.96
C GLU A 66 -2.53 -13.29 16.73
N PRO A 67 -1.31 -13.19 16.17
CA PRO A 67 -0.13 -12.47 16.68
C PRO A 67 -0.10 -10.97 16.34
N TRP A 68 -1.17 -10.42 15.78
CA TRP A 68 -1.27 -9.02 15.33
C TRP A 68 -2.05 -8.17 16.33
N LYS A 69 -1.60 -6.93 16.55
CA LYS A 69 -2.24 -5.99 17.47
C LYS A 69 -3.25 -5.12 16.75
N ASN A 70 -2.77 -4.39 15.74
CA ASN A 70 -3.60 -3.54 14.91
C ASN A 70 -3.00 -3.41 13.52
N ALA A 71 -3.84 -3.04 12.55
CA ALA A 71 -3.40 -2.56 11.25
C ALA A 71 -3.90 -1.13 11.06
N LYS A 72 -3.02 -0.25 10.63
CA LYS A 72 -3.34 1.15 10.31
C LYS A 72 -2.93 1.43 8.89
N GLY A 73 -3.76 2.11 8.14
CA GLY A 73 -3.42 2.39 6.76
C GLY A 73 -4.28 3.47 6.14
N THR A 74 -3.98 3.72 4.88
CA THR A 74 -4.66 4.72 4.08
C THR A 74 -4.77 4.16 2.67
N PHE A 75 -5.94 4.28 2.07
CA PHE A 75 -6.05 4.12 0.62
C PHE A 75 -6.52 5.41 0.00
N THR A 76 -5.85 5.80 -1.08
CA THR A 76 -6.17 6.99 -1.86
C THR A 76 -6.55 6.58 -3.27
N LEU A 77 -7.59 7.22 -3.81
CA LEU A 77 -8.15 6.94 -5.12
C LEU A 77 -7.87 8.11 -6.05
N PHE A 78 -7.54 7.77 -7.28
CA PHE A 78 -7.36 8.72 -8.36
C PHE A 78 -8.64 9.57 -8.55
N PRO A 79 -8.54 10.90 -8.74
CA PRO A 79 -9.68 11.83 -8.70
C PRO A 79 -10.52 11.79 -9.98
N ARG A 80 -11.16 10.66 -10.25
CA ARG A 80 -11.94 10.38 -11.46
C ARG A 80 -13.11 11.33 -11.68
N HIS A 81 -13.62 11.95 -10.62
CA HIS A 81 -14.74 12.89 -10.66
C HIS A 81 -14.34 14.29 -11.17
N SER A 82 -13.04 14.60 -11.24
CA SER A 82 -12.56 15.92 -11.63
C SER A 82 -12.15 15.94 -13.10
N LEU A 83 -13.08 16.19 -14.02
CA LEU A 83 -12.83 16.15 -15.47
C LEU A 83 -11.61 16.97 -15.90
N LEU A 84 -11.47 18.19 -15.38
CA LEU A 84 -10.39 19.12 -15.75
C LEU A 84 -9.06 18.80 -15.07
N TYR A 85 -9.10 18.23 -13.86
CA TYR A 85 -7.91 17.89 -13.10
C TYR A 85 -7.33 16.51 -13.47
N MET A 86 -8.18 15.62 -14.00
CA MET A 86 -7.80 14.25 -14.35
C MET A 86 -6.58 14.17 -15.30
N PRO A 87 -6.48 14.97 -16.39
CA PRO A 87 -5.33 14.94 -17.28
C PRO A 87 -4.03 15.36 -16.58
N ILE A 88 -4.10 16.39 -15.73
CA ILE A 88 -2.95 16.86 -14.94
C ILE A 88 -2.48 15.74 -14.01
N SER A 89 -3.42 15.07 -13.34
CA SER A 89 -3.13 13.97 -12.42
C SER A 89 -2.48 12.77 -13.15
N LEU A 90 -2.86 12.48 -14.40
CA LEU A 90 -2.20 11.45 -15.22
C LEU A 90 -0.76 11.82 -15.56
N ILE A 91 -0.49 13.07 -15.93
CA ILE A 91 0.85 13.55 -16.28
C ILE A 91 1.79 13.47 -15.07
N VAL A 92 1.30 13.77 -13.86
CA VAL A 92 2.10 13.66 -12.62
C VAL A 92 2.24 12.21 -12.12
N GLY A 93 1.63 11.23 -12.82
CA GLY A 93 1.73 9.81 -12.49
C GLY A 93 0.96 9.42 -11.23
N ASN A 94 -0.10 10.16 -10.89
CA ASN A 94 -1.00 9.76 -9.81
C ASN A 94 -1.78 8.50 -10.20
N CYS A 95 -1.93 7.62 -9.23
CA CYS A 95 -2.64 6.36 -9.33
C CYS A 95 -3.34 6.07 -8.00
N ASP A 96 -4.20 5.06 -7.97
CA ASP A 96 -4.72 4.57 -6.70
C ASP A 96 -3.58 3.97 -5.86
N ARG A 97 -3.65 4.12 -4.54
CA ARG A 97 -2.60 3.72 -3.60
C ARG A 97 -3.24 3.06 -2.39
N PHE A 98 -2.58 2.03 -1.87
CA PHE A 98 -2.96 1.35 -0.64
C PHE A 98 -1.73 1.22 0.25
N TYR A 99 -1.78 1.85 1.42
CA TYR A 99 -0.75 1.84 2.45
C TYR A 99 -1.27 1.11 3.67
N MET A 100 -0.47 0.24 4.27
CA MET A 100 -0.83 -0.47 5.48
C MET A 100 0.41 -0.75 6.34
N ASN A 101 0.33 -0.38 7.60
CA ASN A 101 1.20 -0.83 8.67
C ASN A 101 0.45 -1.90 9.47
N ILE A 102 1.05 -3.07 9.65
CA ILE A 102 0.57 -4.09 10.58
C ILE A 102 1.55 -4.17 11.76
N PHE A 103 0.99 -4.07 12.96
CA PHE A 103 1.75 -4.04 14.21
C PHE A 103 1.64 -5.40 14.91
N THR A 104 2.73 -5.87 15.50
CA THR A 104 2.79 -7.12 16.27
C THR A 104 3.47 -6.91 17.62
N ASP A 105 3.18 -7.78 18.58
CA ASP A 105 3.90 -7.82 19.85
C ASP A 105 5.19 -8.66 19.77
N LYS A 106 5.31 -9.51 18.75
CA LYS A 106 6.48 -10.36 18.49
C LYS A 106 7.71 -9.51 18.12
N LYS A 107 8.89 -9.96 18.55
CA LYS A 107 10.16 -9.34 18.14
C LYS A 107 10.44 -9.69 16.68
N LEU A 108 10.91 -8.71 15.90
CA LEU A 108 11.28 -8.94 14.50
C LEU A 108 12.78 -9.28 14.38
N VAL A 109 13.15 -10.03 13.34
CA VAL A 109 14.52 -10.52 13.12
C VAL A 109 15.49 -9.38 12.79
N GLY A 110 15.03 -8.35 12.07
CA GLY A 110 15.85 -7.19 11.70
C GLY A 110 15.10 -6.24 10.78
N GLU A 111 15.81 -5.20 10.32
CA GLU A 111 15.29 -4.22 9.38
C GLU A 111 15.55 -4.62 7.93
N GLY A 112 14.50 -4.65 7.11
CA GLY A 112 14.57 -5.04 5.70
C GLY A 112 13.52 -4.34 4.85
N HIS A 113 13.89 -3.97 3.62
CA HIS A 113 13.05 -3.18 2.70
C HIS A 113 13.06 -3.79 1.29
N ILE A 114 11.93 -3.71 0.60
CA ILE A 114 11.80 -3.97 -0.84
C ILE A 114 11.23 -2.70 -1.45
N ILE A 115 11.97 -2.04 -2.33
CA ILE A 115 11.60 -0.71 -2.84
C ILE A 115 11.61 -0.72 -4.35
N GLU A 116 10.49 -0.32 -4.98
CA GLU A 116 10.48 -0.05 -6.42
C GLU A 116 11.47 1.07 -6.75
N LYS A 117 12.36 0.88 -7.73
CA LYS A 117 13.40 1.87 -8.08
C LYS A 117 12.84 3.25 -8.42
N GLY A 118 11.67 3.33 -9.05
CA GLY A 118 10.97 4.59 -9.30
C GLY A 118 10.41 5.28 -8.05
N HIS A 119 10.35 4.58 -6.93
CA HIS A 119 9.90 5.08 -5.62
C HIS A 119 11.05 5.29 -4.62
N SER A 120 12.26 4.82 -4.89
CA SER A 120 13.38 4.88 -3.95
C SER A 120 13.68 6.28 -3.43
N ARG A 121 13.63 7.30 -4.29
CA ARG A 121 13.83 8.72 -3.90
C ARG A 121 12.76 9.26 -2.96
N ARG A 122 11.56 8.66 -2.94
CA ARG A 122 10.43 9.06 -2.09
C ARG A 122 10.36 8.24 -0.80
N ALA A 123 10.97 7.06 -0.78
CA ALA A 123 11.11 6.24 0.41
C ALA A 123 12.15 6.91 1.32
N LYS A 124 11.70 7.79 2.22
CA LYS A 124 12.53 8.44 3.25
C LYS A 124 12.94 7.40 4.31
N ILE A 125 13.92 6.57 3.99
CA ILE A 125 14.45 5.53 4.88
C ILE A 125 15.69 6.08 5.57
N GLU A 126 15.66 6.09 6.89
CA GLU A 126 16.77 6.52 7.71
C GLU A 126 17.96 5.57 7.56
N GLY A 127 19.17 6.11 7.34
CA GLY A 127 20.40 5.34 7.14
C GLY A 127 20.38 4.37 5.95
N LEU A 128 19.58 4.64 4.91
CA LEU A 128 19.50 3.83 3.70
C LEU A 128 20.89 3.58 3.05
N GLU A 129 21.81 4.54 3.15
CA GLU A 129 23.16 4.42 2.60
C GLU A 129 24.05 3.42 3.34
N GLU A 130 23.75 3.14 4.60
CA GLU A 130 24.49 2.18 5.42
C GLU A 130 23.96 0.75 5.26
N MET A 131 22.80 0.58 4.61
CA MET A 131 22.21 -0.72 4.37
C MET A 131 22.91 -1.44 3.22
N HIS A 132 22.99 -2.76 3.32
CA HIS A 132 23.31 -3.60 2.16
C HIS A 132 22.18 -3.47 1.13
N LYS A 133 22.54 -3.39 -0.15
CA LYS A 133 21.60 -3.18 -1.27
C LYS A 133 21.82 -4.21 -2.35
N GLU A 134 20.73 -4.75 -2.90
CA GLU A 134 20.76 -5.60 -4.09
C GLU A 134 19.61 -5.26 -5.03
N GLU A 135 19.89 -5.13 -6.33
CA GLU A 135 18.86 -4.89 -7.33
C GLU A 135 18.36 -6.21 -7.91
N VAL A 136 17.04 -6.37 -7.96
CA VAL A 136 16.37 -7.52 -8.55
C VAL A 136 15.28 -7.06 -9.51
N ARG A 137 15.11 -7.78 -10.62
CA ARG A 137 14.07 -7.48 -11.61
C ARG A 137 12.92 -8.48 -11.52
N ARG A 138 11.69 -8.00 -11.35
CA ARG A 138 10.47 -8.80 -11.29
C ARG A 138 9.30 -8.08 -11.92
N ALA A 139 8.44 -8.80 -12.64
CA ALA A 139 7.23 -8.27 -13.29
C ALA A 139 7.45 -6.95 -14.07
N GLY A 140 8.57 -6.88 -14.82
CA GLY A 140 8.94 -5.70 -15.62
C GLY A 140 9.49 -4.51 -14.83
N LYS A 141 9.59 -4.61 -13.49
CA LYS A 141 10.11 -3.56 -12.61
C LYS A 141 11.44 -3.95 -11.98
N THR A 142 12.22 -2.94 -11.60
CA THR A 142 13.42 -3.10 -10.79
C THR A 142 13.11 -2.75 -9.34
N PHE A 143 13.45 -3.65 -8.44
CA PHE A 143 13.34 -3.48 -7.00
C PHE A 143 14.73 -3.43 -6.38
N MET A 144 14.88 -2.62 -5.34
CA MET A 144 16.04 -2.58 -4.48
C MET A 144 15.67 -3.29 -3.18
N LEU A 145 16.39 -4.37 -2.87
CA LEU A 145 16.33 -5.06 -1.59
C LEU A 145 17.36 -4.39 -0.68
N CYS A 146 16.93 -3.90 0.48
CA CYS A 146 17.83 -3.29 1.45
C CYS A 146 17.74 -4.00 2.80
N TRP A 147 18.85 -4.26 3.47
CA TRP A 147 18.88 -4.81 4.82
C TRP A 147 20.08 -4.30 5.63
N ARG A 148 19.95 -4.24 6.96
CA ARG A 148 21.04 -3.84 7.86
C ARG A 148 21.87 -5.06 8.31
N SER A 149 21.90 -5.36 9.60
CA SER A 149 22.90 -6.26 10.19
C SER A 149 22.59 -7.75 10.02
N VAL A 150 21.31 -8.13 9.98
CA VAL A 150 20.91 -9.52 9.74
C VAL A 150 20.68 -9.69 8.25
N ASN A 151 21.29 -10.73 7.66
CA ASN A 151 21.03 -11.05 6.26
C ASN A 151 19.56 -11.46 6.08
N LEU A 152 18.76 -10.53 5.60
CA LEU A 152 17.34 -10.73 5.28
C LEU A 152 17.11 -10.90 3.78
N LYS A 153 18.18 -10.92 2.96
CA LYS A 153 18.10 -10.99 1.50
C LYS A 153 17.14 -12.08 1.03
N ASP A 154 17.34 -13.32 1.48
CA ASP A 154 16.55 -14.46 1.02
C ASP A 154 15.07 -14.34 1.42
N LYS A 155 14.80 -13.80 2.61
CA LYS A 155 13.42 -13.54 3.08
C LYS A 155 12.74 -12.44 2.25
N LEU A 156 13.46 -11.37 1.95
CA LEU A 156 12.97 -10.27 1.11
C LEU A 156 12.70 -10.75 -0.32
N LEU A 157 13.62 -11.55 -0.88
CA LEU A 157 13.47 -12.14 -2.20
C LEU A 157 12.27 -13.10 -2.25
N GLN A 158 12.14 -13.99 -1.26
CA GLN A 158 11.00 -14.88 -1.13
C GLN A 158 9.68 -14.11 -0.98
N THR A 159 9.68 -13.02 -0.22
CA THR A 159 8.50 -12.16 -0.06
C THR A 159 8.08 -11.56 -1.40
N LEU A 160 9.04 -11.04 -2.17
CA LEU A 160 8.79 -10.50 -3.51
C LEU A 160 8.30 -11.57 -4.49
N ASP A 161 8.95 -12.74 -4.51
CA ASP A 161 8.66 -13.84 -5.42
C ASP A 161 7.33 -14.54 -5.11
N SER A 162 6.86 -14.45 -3.87
CA SER A 162 5.55 -14.97 -3.47
C SER A 162 4.35 -14.13 -3.94
N MET A 163 4.58 -12.89 -4.42
CA MET A 163 3.48 -12.01 -4.83
C MET A 163 2.99 -12.34 -6.25
N PRO A 164 1.70 -12.69 -6.44
CA PRO A 164 1.14 -12.96 -7.77
C PRO A 164 1.27 -11.78 -8.74
N ASP A 165 1.13 -10.55 -8.25
CA ASP A 165 1.41 -9.33 -9.03
C ASP A 165 2.44 -8.45 -8.33
N ALA A 166 3.71 -8.86 -8.41
CA ALA A 166 4.84 -8.06 -7.92
C ALA A 166 4.87 -6.64 -8.51
N SER A 167 4.29 -6.40 -9.70
CA SER A 167 4.30 -5.04 -10.29
C SER A 167 3.41 -4.04 -9.53
N SER A 168 2.48 -4.50 -8.70
CA SER A 168 1.70 -3.60 -7.84
C SER A 168 2.45 -3.23 -6.55
N LEU A 169 3.48 -3.98 -6.14
CA LEU A 169 4.32 -3.63 -5.00
C LEU A 169 5.11 -2.36 -5.31
N THR A 170 5.08 -1.42 -4.37
CA THR A 170 5.90 -0.20 -4.43
C THR A 170 6.91 -0.15 -3.29
N HIS A 171 6.49 -0.51 -2.07
CA HIS A 171 7.38 -0.55 -0.91
C HIS A 171 6.89 -1.59 0.10
N PHE A 172 7.79 -2.46 0.55
CA PHE A 172 7.62 -3.28 1.74
C PHE A 172 8.72 -2.92 2.74
N CYS A 173 8.40 -2.93 4.03
CA CYS A 173 9.38 -2.74 5.09
C CYS A 173 9.04 -3.63 6.30
N CYS A 174 10.06 -4.24 6.87
CA CYS A 174 10.03 -4.84 8.19
C CYS A 174 10.87 -3.94 9.09
N TYR A 175 10.27 -3.33 10.11
CA TYR A 175 10.92 -2.36 10.98
C TYR A 175 10.86 -2.81 12.45
N PRO A 176 11.97 -3.27 13.05
CA PRO A 176 11.99 -3.91 14.35
C PRO A 176 11.66 -2.97 15.51
N ASP A 177 12.10 -1.70 15.46
CA ASP A 177 12.01 -0.77 16.59
C ASP A 177 10.55 -0.49 16.98
N ASN A 178 9.68 -0.32 15.98
CA ASN A 178 8.24 -0.14 16.18
C ASN A 178 7.44 -1.43 15.98
N LYS A 179 8.10 -2.60 15.86
CA LYS A 179 7.49 -3.92 15.60
C LYS A 179 6.42 -3.88 14.50
N THR A 180 6.75 -3.22 13.39
CA THR A 180 5.82 -2.91 12.31
C THR A 180 6.27 -3.55 11.01
N LEU A 181 5.32 -4.13 10.27
CA LEU A 181 5.51 -4.44 8.86
C LEU A 181 4.66 -3.49 8.02
N PHE A 182 5.29 -2.85 7.04
CA PHE A 182 4.65 -1.89 6.14
C PHE A 182 4.51 -2.49 4.75
N LEU A 183 3.36 -2.21 4.14
CA LEU A 183 3.01 -2.58 2.78
C LEU A 183 2.45 -1.38 2.03
N TYR A 184 3.02 -1.09 0.87
CA TYR A 184 2.53 -0.10 -0.08
C TYR A 184 2.32 -0.76 -1.44
N LEU A 185 1.04 -0.83 -1.85
CA LEU A 185 0.60 -1.30 -3.15
C LEU A 185 0.02 -0.15 -4.00
N LYS A 186 0.18 -0.28 -5.32
CA LYS A 186 -0.56 0.45 -6.36
C LYS A 186 -1.59 -0.50 -6.98
N PRO A 187 -2.81 -0.60 -6.40
CA PRO A 187 -3.81 -1.57 -6.85
C PRO A 187 -4.23 -1.32 -8.30
N LYS A 188 -4.30 -2.39 -9.09
CA LYS A 188 -4.91 -2.36 -10.42
C LYS A 188 -6.39 -2.66 -10.29
N LYS A 189 -7.25 -1.74 -10.75
CA LYS A 189 -8.72 -1.87 -10.68
C LYS A 189 -9.25 -2.15 -9.26
N GLY A 190 -8.55 -1.65 -8.24
CA GLY A 190 -8.93 -1.85 -6.84
C GLY A 190 -8.66 -3.25 -6.28
N GLN A 191 -7.85 -4.08 -6.95
CA GLN A 191 -7.48 -5.40 -6.46
C GLN A 191 -6.22 -5.35 -5.58
N ILE A 192 -6.35 -5.84 -4.35
CA ILE A 192 -5.26 -6.01 -3.37
C ILE A 192 -5.25 -7.41 -2.75
N SER A 193 -6.35 -8.18 -2.88
CA SER A 193 -6.57 -9.42 -2.13
C SER A 193 -5.39 -10.40 -2.17
N ASP A 194 -4.97 -10.77 -3.38
CA ASP A 194 -3.99 -11.84 -3.53
C ASP A 194 -2.66 -11.43 -2.90
N ASN A 195 -2.12 -10.29 -3.31
CA ASN A 195 -0.87 -9.78 -2.74
C ASN A 195 -0.96 -9.54 -1.22
N LEU A 196 -2.10 -9.10 -0.70
CA LEU A 196 -2.29 -8.93 0.74
C LEU A 196 -2.29 -10.28 1.48
N ARG A 197 -2.91 -11.33 0.93
CA ARG A 197 -2.87 -12.70 1.49
C ARG A 197 -1.43 -13.22 1.52
N PHE A 198 -0.70 -13.10 0.42
CA PHE A 198 0.69 -13.55 0.34
C PHE A 198 1.60 -12.75 1.29
N PHE A 199 1.42 -11.43 1.36
CA PHE A 199 2.12 -10.59 2.33
C PHE A 199 1.91 -11.09 3.76
N LEU A 200 0.66 -11.29 4.20
CA LEU A 200 0.38 -11.77 5.56
C LEU A 200 0.93 -13.17 5.83
N ALA A 201 0.93 -14.05 4.84
CA ALA A 201 1.53 -15.37 4.96
C ALA A 201 3.05 -15.32 5.16
N GLN A 202 3.72 -14.32 4.56
CA GLN A 202 5.17 -14.12 4.70
C GLN A 202 5.56 -13.39 5.98
N CYS A 203 4.69 -12.55 6.56
CA CYS A 203 5.02 -11.75 7.74
C CYS A 203 5.57 -12.56 8.93
N PRO A 204 5.02 -13.75 9.29
CA PRO A 204 5.55 -14.57 10.39
C PRO A 204 7.02 -15.00 10.21
N THR A 205 7.52 -15.07 8.97
CA THR A 205 8.92 -15.43 8.70
C THR A 205 9.91 -14.38 9.22
N TYR A 206 9.43 -13.16 9.49
CA TYR A 206 10.21 -12.06 10.06
C TYR A 206 10.16 -12.03 11.59
N PHE A 207 9.46 -12.96 12.24
CA PHE A 207 9.48 -13.07 13.70
C PHE A 207 10.77 -13.73 14.16
N ARG A 208 11.38 -13.15 15.19
CA ARG A 208 12.52 -13.73 15.87
C ARG A 208 12.03 -14.96 16.64
N GLN A 209 12.61 -16.12 16.36
CA GLN A 209 12.36 -17.30 17.17
C GLN A 209 12.87 -17.05 18.59
N GLU A 210 11.98 -17.17 19.57
CA GLU A 210 12.37 -17.15 20.98
C GLU A 210 13.14 -18.45 21.25
N LYS A 211 14.40 -18.35 21.71
CA LYS A 211 15.07 -19.51 22.30
C LYS A 211 14.20 -19.98 23.47
N PRO A 212 13.93 -21.30 23.62
CA PRO A 212 13.30 -21.78 24.84
C PRO A 212 14.12 -21.29 26.02
N SER A 213 13.47 -20.64 26.99
CA SER A 213 14.09 -20.29 28.25
C SER A 213 14.65 -21.57 28.86
N GLU A 214 15.98 -21.66 29.01
CA GLU A 214 16.58 -22.74 29.79
C GLU A 214 15.96 -22.69 31.20
N PRO A 215 15.43 -23.82 31.71
CA PRO A 215 14.96 -23.85 33.08
C PRO A 215 16.18 -23.56 33.98
N ASN A 216 16.06 -22.52 34.81
CA ASN A 216 17.03 -22.23 35.86
C ASN A 216 17.32 -23.53 36.63
N LYS A 217 18.58 -23.97 36.58
CA LYS A 217 19.10 -25.02 37.46
C LYS A 217 19.26 -24.49 38.87
#